data_AF-A0A674JPD7-F1
#
_entry.id   AF-A0A674JPD7-F1
#
_cell.length_a   1.000
_cell.length_b   1.000
_cell.length_c   1.000
_cell.angle_alpha   90.00
_cell.angle_beta   90.00
_cell.angle_gamma   90.00
#
_symmetry.space_group_name_H-M   'P 1'
#
loop_
_entity.id
_entity.type
_entity.pdbx_description
1 polymer ?
#
loop_
_entity_poly.entity_id
_entity_poly.type
_entity_poly.pdbx_seq_one_letter_code
_entity_poly.pdbx_strand_id
1 'polypeptide(L)'
;VVQGNALLCVPNVLKVYLENGQTKAFKFDTTTTVKDIILTLKEKLSIQSIEHFALALEEQYNISKLYLLHEDELIEQVVQRKDSHDYRCLFRVCFIPKDPLDLLQEDPVTFEYLYLQVKTECPILY
;
A
#
# COMPACT_ATOMS: atom_id res chain seq x y z
N VAL A 1 -9.45 9.62 23.08
CA VAL A 1 -9.47 8.22 22.61
C VAL A 1 -8.07 7.92 22.14
N VAL A 2 -7.38 6.92 22.72
CA VAL A 2 -6.00 6.60 22.32
C VAL A 2 -6.08 6.04 20.90
N GLN A 3 -5.72 6.85 19.91
CA GLN A 3 -5.70 6.48 18.51
C GLN A 3 -4.53 5.49 18.35
N GLY A 4 -4.84 4.20 18.18
CA GLY A 4 -3.82 3.16 18.03
C GLY A 4 -2.91 3.45 16.85
N ASN A 5 -1.64 3.02 16.93
CA ASN A 5 -0.65 3.23 15.87
C ASN A 5 -1.20 2.72 14.53
N ALA A 6 -1.32 3.63 13.57
CA ALA A 6 -1.92 3.32 12.27
C ALA A 6 -0.99 2.51 11.37
N LEU A 7 0.32 2.63 11.59
CA LEU A 7 1.36 1.96 10.83
C LEU A 7 1.69 0.57 11.37
N LEU A 8 1.57 0.36 12.69
CA LEU A 8 1.97 -0.87 13.37
C LEU A 8 0.82 -1.52 14.14
N CYS A 9 0.60 -2.83 13.94
CA CYS A 9 -0.35 -3.60 14.75
C CYS A 9 0.18 -3.83 16.17
N VAL A 10 1.45 -4.22 16.26
CA VAL A 10 2.27 -4.45 17.46
C VAL A 10 3.74 -4.18 17.08
N PRO A 11 4.71 -4.18 18.01
CA PRO A 11 6.12 -4.01 17.64
C PRO A 11 6.55 -4.98 16.53
N ASN A 12 7.24 -4.43 15.53
CA ASN A 12 7.79 -5.16 14.39
C ASN A 12 6.74 -5.87 13.51
N VAL A 13 5.48 -5.44 13.58
CA VAL A 13 4.41 -5.92 12.71
C VAL A 13 3.78 -4.73 11.98
N LEU A 14 4.20 -4.54 10.73
CA LEU A 14 3.70 -3.52 9.82
C LEU A 14 2.26 -3.84 9.42
N LYS A 15 1.41 -2.82 9.45
CA LYS A 15 0.03 -2.87 8.99
C LYS A 15 -0.08 -2.21 7.62
N VAL A 16 -0.44 -3.00 6.62
CA VAL A 16 -0.66 -2.53 5.25
C VAL A 16 -2.15 -2.55 4.94
N TYR A 17 -2.68 -1.41 4.47
CA TYR A 17 -4.08 -1.23 4.08
C TYR A 17 -4.22 -1.49 2.57
N LEU A 18 -5.29 -2.18 2.20
CA LEU A 18 -5.64 -2.49 0.81
C LEU A 18 -6.85 -1.65 0.38
N GLU A 19 -7.02 -1.49 -0.93
CA GLU A 19 -8.10 -0.66 -1.51
C GLU A 19 -9.51 -1.25 -1.31
N ASN A 20 -9.59 -2.54 -1.00
CA ASN A 20 -10.86 -3.19 -0.62
C ASN A 20 -11.24 -2.97 0.86
N GLY A 21 -10.51 -2.13 1.60
CA GLY A 21 -10.73 -1.83 3.01
C GLY A 21 -10.17 -2.87 3.99
N GLN A 22 -9.58 -3.95 3.50
CA GLN A 22 -8.89 -4.94 4.34
C GLN A 22 -7.51 -4.46 4.76
N THR A 23 -6.93 -5.15 5.75
CA THR A 23 -5.55 -4.94 6.17
C THR A 23 -4.79 -6.26 6.19
N LYS A 24 -3.49 -6.20 5.92
CA LYS A 24 -2.55 -7.32 6.03
C LYS A 24 -1.43 -6.94 6.98
N ALA A 25 -1.08 -7.86 7.85
CA ALA A 25 -0.02 -7.69 8.83
C ALA A 25 1.25 -8.41 8.37
N PHE A 26 2.38 -7.74 8.48
CA PHE A 26 3.68 -8.25 8.06
C PHE A 26 4.67 -8.11 9.21
N LYS A 27 5.21 -9.24 9.66
CA LYS A 27 6.36 -9.22 10.56
C LYS A 27 7.59 -8.78 9.77
N PHE A 28 8.38 -7.88 10.34
CA PHE A 28 9.63 -7.43 9.74
C PHE A 28 10.79 -7.48 10.75
N ASP A 29 12.00 -7.46 10.22
CA ASP A 29 13.26 -7.34 10.96
C ASP A 29 14.16 -6.27 10.31
N THR A 30 15.41 -6.18 10.77
CA THR A 30 16.39 -5.19 10.31
C THR A 30 16.81 -5.34 8.84
N THR A 31 16.42 -6.44 8.19
CA THR A 31 16.77 -6.74 6.78
C THR A 31 15.58 -6.71 5.84
N THR A 32 14.36 -6.66 6.38
CA THR A 32 13.14 -6.68 5.57
C THR A 32 13.00 -5.38 4.79
N THR A 33 12.91 -5.50 3.46
CA THR A 33 12.75 -4.38 2.54
C THR A 33 11.29 -4.12 2.18
N VAL A 34 11.01 -2.96 1.61
CA VAL A 34 9.72 -2.65 0.98
C VAL A 34 9.39 -3.65 -0.13
N LYS A 35 10.39 -4.03 -0.94
CA LYS A 35 10.25 -5.04 -2.00
C LYS A 35 9.72 -6.37 -1.49
N ASP A 36 10.23 -6.86 -0.35
CA ASP A 36 9.79 -8.13 0.22
C ASP A 36 8.30 -8.13 0.56
N ILE A 37 7.79 -7.01 1.09
CA ILE A 37 6.37 -6.83 1.39
C ILE A 37 5.53 -6.78 0.11
N ILE A 38 5.98 -6.02 -0.90
CA ILE A 38 5.31 -5.91 -2.20
C ILE A 38 5.21 -7.29 -2.87
N LEU A 39 6.29 -8.06 -2.91
CA LEU A 39 6.31 -9.40 -3.51
C LEU A 39 5.44 -10.38 -2.73
N THR A 40 5.40 -10.30 -1.39
CA THR A 40 4.49 -11.12 -0.59
C THR A 40 3.02 -10.78 -0.89
N LEU A 41 2.70 -9.50 -1.10
CA LEU A 41 1.35 -9.08 -1.49
C LEU A 41 1.01 -9.54 -2.90
N LYS A 42 1.96 -9.46 -3.85
CA LYS A 42 1.82 -9.98 -5.20
C LYS A 42 1.33 -11.42 -5.19
N GLU A 43 2.02 -12.29 -4.46
CA GLU A 43 1.67 -13.71 -4.36
C GLU A 43 0.30 -13.92 -3.69
N LYS A 44 0.06 -13.25 -2.55
CA LYS A 44 -1.18 -13.42 -1.78
C LYS A 44 -2.42 -12.92 -2.51
N LEU A 45 -2.27 -11.91 -3.35
CA LEU A 45 -3.35 -11.31 -4.12
C LEU A 45 -3.43 -11.86 -5.55
N SER A 46 -2.48 -12.71 -5.96
CA SER A 46 -2.37 -13.24 -7.33
C SER A 46 -2.25 -12.16 -8.41
N ILE A 47 -1.50 -11.10 -8.11
CA ILE A 47 -1.20 -10.00 -9.02
C ILE A 47 -0.11 -10.43 -10.01
N GLN A 48 -0.31 -10.18 -11.30
CA GLN A 48 0.69 -10.40 -12.33
C GLN A 48 1.51 -9.13 -12.59
N SER A 49 0.81 -8.01 -12.80
CA SER A 49 1.38 -6.72 -13.20
C SER A 49 1.86 -5.89 -11.99
N ILE A 50 2.81 -6.44 -11.24
CA ILE A 50 3.33 -5.85 -10.00
C ILE A 50 4.05 -4.51 -10.21
N GLU A 51 4.55 -4.26 -11.41
CA GLU A 51 5.22 -3.02 -11.83
C GLU A 51 4.34 -1.78 -11.69
N HIS A 52 3.03 -1.95 -11.58
CA HIS A 52 2.08 -0.87 -11.34
C HIS A 52 1.97 -0.45 -9.87
N PHE A 53 2.47 -1.28 -8.95
CA PHE A 53 2.23 -1.13 -7.51
C PHE A 53 3.41 -0.54 -6.75
N ALA A 54 3.07 0.12 -5.64
CA ALA A 54 4.04 0.55 -4.63
C ALA A 54 3.42 0.49 -3.23
N LEU A 55 4.28 0.56 -2.20
CA LEU A 55 3.84 0.98 -0.88
C LEU A 55 3.91 2.51 -0.77
N ALA A 56 2.89 3.10 -0.19
CA ALA A 56 2.81 4.53 0.08
C ALA A 56 2.51 4.78 1.56
N LEU A 57 3.10 5.82 2.15
CA LEU A 57 2.66 6.36 3.43
C LEU A 57 1.72 7.52 3.21
N GLU A 58 0.55 7.46 3.84
CA GLU A 58 -0.45 8.51 3.80
C GLU A 58 -0.60 9.14 5.18
N GLU A 59 -0.54 10.47 5.24
CA GLU A 59 -0.70 11.25 6.47
C GLU A 59 -2.17 11.31 6.90
N GLN A 60 -2.48 10.86 8.12
CA GLN A 60 -3.86 10.78 8.62
C GLN A 60 -4.57 12.13 8.71
N TYR A 61 -3.82 13.21 8.99
CA TYR A 61 -4.36 14.56 9.15
C TYR A 61 -4.25 15.41 7.87
N ASN A 62 -3.59 14.88 6.84
CA ASN A 62 -3.43 15.53 5.54
C ASN A 62 -3.44 14.48 4.42
N ILE A 63 -4.64 13.96 4.14
CA ILE A 63 -4.90 12.85 3.20
C ILE A 63 -4.43 13.20 1.77
N SER A 64 -4.18 14.47 1.47
CA SER A 64 -3.65 14.93 0.18
C SER A 64 -2.16 14.61 -0.04
N LYS A 65 -1.43 14.09 0.96
CA LYS A 65 0.00 13.75 0.84
C LYS A 65 0.25 12.26 0.94
N LEU A 66 0.80 11.72 -0.15
CA LEU A 66 1.30 10.35 -0.24
C LEU A 66 2.82 10.37 -0.43
N TYR A 67 3.52 9.55 0.35
CA TYR A 67 4.96 9.33 0.23
C TYR A 67 5.20 7.92 -0.32
N LEU A 68 5.58 7.82 -1.59
CA LEU A 68 5.98 6.54 -2.18
C LEU A 68 7.26 6.06 -1.51
N LEU A 69 7.26 4.78 -1.13
CA LEU A 69 8.42 4.11 -0.57
C LEU A 69 9.22 3.46 -1.68
N HIS A 70 10.54 3.66 -1.68
CA HIS A 70 11.41 2.99 -2.62
C HIS A 70 11.59 1.52 -2.24
N GLU A 71 11.68 0.63 -3.23
CA GLU A 71 11.70 -0.83 -3.02
C GLU A 71 12.85 -1.31 -2.12
N ASP A 72 14.00 -0.64 -2.21
CA ASP A 72 15.20 -0.98 -1.43
C ASP A 72 15.19 -0.42 0.01
N GLU A 73 14.19 0.37 0.39
CA GLU A 73 14.11 0.88 1.76
C GLU A 73 13.83 -0.23 2.77
N LEU A 74 14.46 -0.13 3.94
CA LEU A 74 14.22 -1.05 5.06
C LEU A 74 12.97 -0.62 5.82
N ILE A 75 12.07 -1.57 6.11
CA ILE A 75 10.83 -1.30 6.86
C ILE A 75 11.14 -0.70 8.23
N GLU A 76 12.20 -1.17 8.91
CA GLU A 76 12.65 -0.61 10.18
C GLU A 76 12.94 0.90 10.10
N GLN A 77 13.61 1.35 9.03
CA GLN A 77 13.92 2.76 8.83
C GLN A 77 12.66 3.57 8.52
N VAL A 78 11.75 2.99 7.73
CA VAL A 78 10.45 3.61 7.39
C VAL A 78 9.62 3.86 8.65
N VAL A 79 9.53 2.89 9.56
CA VAL A 79 8.70 3.01 10.77
C VAL A 79 9.33 3.90 11.86
N GLN A 80 10.62 4.20 11.77
CA GLN A 80 11.34 5.09 12.70
C GLN A 80 11.33 6.58 12.27
N ARG A 81 10.73 6.92 11.11
CA ARG A 81 10.57 8.31 10.67
C ARG A 81 9.80 9.12 11.73
N LYS A 82 10.17 10.40 11.93
CA LYS A 82 9.69 11.24 13.06
C LYS A 82 8.16 11.33 13.21
N ASP A 83 7.41 11.12 12.13
CA ASP A 83 5.94 11.25 12.09
C ASP A 83 5.24 9.92 11.78
N SER A 84 5.92 8.78 11.96
CA SER A 84 5.42 7.47 11.55
C SER A 84 4.12 7.03 12.22
N HIS A 85 3.83 7.55 13.42
CA HIS A 85 2.60 7.28 14.15
C HIS A 85 1.34 7.83 13.46
N ASP A 86 1.51 8.85 12.63
CA ASP A 86 0.43 9.53 11.91
C ASP A 86 0.29 9.01 10.45
N TYR A 87 1.06 7.98 10.07
CA TYR A 87 1.00 7.40 8.74
C TYR A 87 0.21 6.09 8.68
N ARG A 88 -0.53 5.92 7.58
CA ARG A 88 -1.03 4.62 7.12
C ARG A 88 -0.14 4.12 5.99
N CYS A 89 0.27 2.86 6.03
CA CYS A 89 0.93 2.23 4.88
C CYS A 89 -0.13 1.63 3.95
N LEU A 90 -0.20 2.12 2.73
CA LEU A 90 -1.13 1.68 1.70
C LEU A 90 -0.39 0.86 0.65
N PHE A 91 -1.00 -0.20 0.15
CA PHE A 91 -0.57 -0.87 -1.08
C PHE A 91 -1.44 -0.37 -2.23
N ARG A 92 -0.82 0.33 -3.19
CA ARG A 92 -1.54 1.10 -4.22
C ARG A 92 -1.00 0.86 -5.59
N VAL A 93 -1.87 1.02 -6.59
CA VAL A 93 -1.45 1.26 -7.97
C VAL A 93 -0.98 2.71 -8.06
N CYS A 94 0.32 2.91 -8.28
CA CYS A 94 0.95 4.24 -8.35
C CYS A 94 1.49 4.57 -9.74
N PHE A 95 1.69 3.56 -10.59
CA PHE A 95 2.17 3.73 -11.95
C PHE A 95 1.06 3.26 -12.89
N ILE A 96 0.26 4.20 -13.38
CA ILE A 96 -0.98 3.91 -14.11
C ILE A 96 -0.68 3.28 -15.48
N PRO A 97 -1.37 2.18 -15.86
CA PRO A 97 -1.25 1.62 -17.21
C PRO A 97 -1.67 2.65 -18.26
N LYS A 98 -1.07 2.59 -19.45
CA LYS A 98 -1.43 3.50 -20.54
C LYS A 98 -2.87 3.29 -21.02
N ASP A 99 -3.29 2.03 -21.10
CA ASP A 99 -4.64 1.65 -21.47
C ASP A 99 -5.22 0.71 -20.40
N PRO A 100 -6.33 1.08 -19.73
CA PRO A 100 -6.95 0.24 -18.73
C PRO A 100 -7.63 -1.01 -19.32
N LEU A 101 -8.00 -1.02 -20.61
CA LEU A 101 -8.58 -2.20 -21.25
C LEU A 101 -7.53 -3.27 -21.54
N ASP A 102 -6.30 -2.87 -21.87
CA ASP A 102 -5.18 -3.80 -22.01
C ASP A 102 -4.87 -4.44 -20.66
N LEU A 103 -4.80 -3.64 -19.59
CA LEU A 103 -4.62 -4.15 -18.24
C LEU A 103 -5.73 -5.13 -17.84
N LEU A 104 -6.99 -4.85 -18.18
CA LEU A 104 -8.09 -5.77 -17.90
C LEU A 104 -7.93 -7.12 -18.60
N GLN A 105 -7.38 -7.15 -19.82
CA GLN A 105 -7.14 -8.40 -20.54
C GLN A 105 -5.93 -9.16 -19.98
N GLU A 106 -4.86 -8.45 -19.61
CA GLU A 106 -3.60 -9.02 -19.13
C GLU A 106 -3.68 -9.47 -17.67
N ASP A 107 -4.22 -8.60 -16.80
CA ASP A 107 -4.34 -8.82 -15.36
C ASP A 107 -5.65 -8.21 -14.81
N PRO A 108 -6.76 -8.96 -14.90
CA PRO A 108 -8.05 -8.53 -14.36
C PRO A 108 -8.01 -8.19 -12.86
N VAL A 109 -7.11 -8.82 -12.09
CA VAL A 109 -6.98 -8.58 -10.65
C VAL A 109 -6.41 -7.19 -10.40
N THR A 110 -5.36 -6.81 -11.13
CA THR A 110 -4.78 -5.46 -11.05
C THR A 110 -5.76 -4.40 -11.53
N PHE A 111 -6.53 -4.69 -12.59
CA PHE A 111 -7.59 -3.79 -13.04
C PHE A 111 -8.68 -3.58 -11.98
N GLU A 112 -9.18 -4.65 -11.35
CA GLU A 112 -10.18 -4.56 -10.29
C GLU A 112 -9.64 -3.77 -9.09
N TYR A 113 -8.36 -3.98 -8.73
CA TYR A 113 -7.70 -3.23 -7.67
C TYR A 113 -7.63 -1.73 -7.98
N LEU A 114 -7.25 -1.36 -9.21
CA LEU A 114 -7.23 0.02 -9.67
C LEU A 114 -8.64 0.64 -9.64
N TYR A 115 -9.67 -0.11 -10.08
CA TYR A 115 -11.06 0.35 -10.03
C TYR A 115 -11.51 0.66 -8.60
N LEU A 116 -11.19 -0.22 -7.64
CA LEU A 116 -11.47 0.02 -6.22
C LEU A 116 -10.74 1.27 -5.70
N GLN A 117 -9.48 1.46 -6.08
CA GLN A 117 -8.70 2.63 -5.71
C GLN A 117 -9.31 3.95 -6.21
N VAL A 118 -9.75 3.99 -7.47
CA VAL A 118 -10.40 5.19 -8.04
C VAL A 118 -11.74 5.46 -7.34
N LYS A 119 -12.49 4.40 -7.02
CA LYS A 119 -13.76 4.50 -6.30
C LYS A 119 -13.58 5.07 -4.89
N THR A 120 -12.51 4.72 -4.18
CA THR A 120 -12.25 5.25 -2.84
C THR A 120 -11.81 6.72 -2.85
N GLU A 121 -11.13 7.16 -3.91
CA GLU A 121 -10.68 8.55 -4.08
C GLU A 121 -11.78 9.50 -4.61
N CYS A 122 -12.76 8.99 -5.36
CA CYS A 122 -13.83 9.80 -5.95
C CYS A 122 -15.21 9.46 -5.37
N PRO A 123 -15.57 10.01 -4.19
CA PRO A 123 -16.86 9.71 -3.54
C PRO A 123 -18.09 10.26 -4.28
N ILE A 124 -17.92 10.96 -5.40
CA ILE A 124 -18.99 11.64 -6.15
C ILE A 124 -19.58 10.76 -7.28
N LEU A 125 -19.12 9.52 -7.44
CA LEU A 125 -19.61 8.60 -8.49
C LEU A 125 -20.82 7.75 -8.07
N TYR A 126 -21.49 8.05 -6.96
CA TYR A 126 -22.78 7.45 -6.55
C TYR A 126 -23.69 8.45 -5.86
#